data_AF-A0ABD5YGW7-F1
#
_entry.id   AF-A0ABD5YGW7-F1
#
_cell.length_a   1.000
_cell.length_b   1.000
_cell.length_c   1.000
_cell.angle_alpha   90.00
_cell.angle_beta   90.00
_cell.angle_gamma   90.00
#
_symmetry.space_group_name_H-M   'P 1'
#
loop_
_entity.id
_entity.type
_entity.pdbx_description
1 polymer ?
#
loop_
_entity_poly.entity_id
_entity_poly.type
_entity_poly.pdbx_seq_one_letter_code
_entity_poly.pdbx_strand_id
1 'polypeptide(L)'
;MAHDPLSPAEALRTRTGAVLATVSLLVLVYSLLIVGRVLFGVVVVLALSVGPYISYRLFAALDALADGAQRIADAREREAERGSRFGSVSERAESPADRVTERERER
;
A
#
# COMPACT_ATOMS: atom_id res chain seq x y z
N MET A 1 45.82 -30.80 -41.76
CA MET A 1 45.90 -29.33 -41.85
C MET A 1 44.90 -28.76 -40.86
N ALA A 2 45.37 -28.10 -39.80
CA ALA A 2 44.48 -27.47 -38.83
C ALA A 2 43.93 -26.19 -39.46
N HIS A 3 42.61 -26.11 -39.66
CA HIS A 3 41.98 -24.85 -40.01
C HIS A 3 41.98 -23.96 -38.77
N ASP A 4 42.67 -22.84 -38.85
CA ASP A 4 42.59 -21.80 -37.83
C ASP A 4 41.29 -21.01 -38.05
N PRO A 5 40.30 -21.09 -37.15
CA PRO A 5 39.03 -20.42 -37.35
C PRO A 5 39.22 -18.90 -37.21
N LEU A 6 38.52 -18.15 -38.08
CA LEU A 6 38.45 -16.69 -37.97
C LEU A 6 37.97 -16.29 -36.58
N SER A 7 38.66 -15.35 -35.93
CA SER A 7 38.17 -14.77 -34.70
C SER A 7 36.88 -13.96 -34.96
N PRO A 8 35.99 -13.79 -33.98
CA PRO A 8 34.74 -13.03 -34.17
C PRO A 8 34.96 -11.61 -34.70
N ALA A 9 36.05 -10.96 -34.27
CA ALA A 9 36.43 -9.63 -34.73
C ALA A 9 36.89 -9.61 -36.20
N GLU A 10 37.56 -10.66 -36.65
CA GLU A 10 37.95 -10.81 -38.06
C GLU A 10 36.76 -11.21 -38.93
N ALA A 11 35.88 -12.06 -38.43
CA ALA A 11 34.65 -12.44 -39.11
C ALA A 11 33.75 -11.21 -39.39
N LEU A 12 33.60 -10.31 -38.42
CA LEU A 12 32.83 -9.05 -38.58
C LEU A 12 33.40 -8.11 -39.65
N ARG A 13 34.71 -8.17 -39.93
CA ARG A 13 35.34 -7.38 -40.99
C ARG A 13 35.07 -7.94 -42.39
N THR A 14 34.62 -9.19 -42.48
CA THR A 14 34.16 -9.77 -43.75
C THR A 14 32.75 -9.31 -44.06
N ARG A 15 32.44 -9.13 -45.36
CA ARG A 15 31.08 -8.77 -45.80
C ARG A 15 30.04 -9.79 -45.30
N THR A 16 30.35 -11.08 -45.36
CA THR A 16 29.46 -12.15 -44.92
C THR A 16 29.22 -12.12 -43.42
N GLY A 17 30.27 -11.96 -42.61
CA GLY A 17 30.13 -11.86 -41.16
C GLY A 17 29.37 -10.61 -40.72
N ALA A 18 29.57 -9.47 -41.39
CA ALA A 18 28.78 -8.26 -41.13
C ALA A 18 27.28 -8.44 -41.44
N VAL A 19 26.95 -9.11 -42.55
CA VAL A 19 25.56 -9.43 -42.90
C VAL A 19 24.94 -10.37 -41.86
N LEU A 20 25.65 -11.45 -41.49
CA LEU A 20 25.16 -12.40 -40.48
C LEU A 20 24.98 -11.73 -39.11
N ALA A 21 25.91 -10.87 -38.70
CA ALA A 21 25.79 -10.11 -37.46
C ALA A 21 24.57 -9.17 -37.48
N THR A 22 24.35 -8.48 -38.60
CA THR A 22 23.19 -7.58 -38.76
C THR A 22 21.88 -8.35 -38.71
N VAL A 23 21.78 -9.47 -39.46
CA VAL A 23 20.59 -10.33 -39.44
C VAL A 23 20.35 -10.90 -38.03
N SER A 24 21.40 -11.37 -37.36
CA SER A 24 21.29 -11.90 -35.99
C SER A 24 20.80 -10.82 -35.02
N LEU A 25 21.31 -9.59 -35.14
CA LEU A 25 20.86 -8.45 -34.34
C LEU A 25 19.38 -8.14 -34.62
N LEU A 26 18.96 -8.11 -35.88
CA LEU A 26 17.56 -7.88 -36.23
C LEU A 26 16.64 -8.98 -35.68
N VAL A 27 17.04 -10.25 -35.79
CA VAL A 27 16.30 -11.38 -35.22
C VAL A 27 16.21 -11.26 -33.70
N LEU A 28 17.31 -10.88 -33.03
CA LEU A 28 17.32 -10.66 -31.59
C LEU A 28 16.34 -9.56 -31.19
N VAL A 29 16.43 -8.38 -31.83
CA VAL A 29 15.54 -7.24 -31.57
C VAL A 29 14.08 -7.64 -31.81
N TYR A 30 13.80 -8.30 -32.94
CA TYR A 30 12.46 -8.76 -33.27
C TYR A 30 11.90 -9.77 -32.25
N SER A 31 12.75 -10.69 -31.80
CA SER A 31 12.39 -11.66 -30.76
C SER A 31 12.06 -10.97 -29.45
N LEU A 32 12.87 -9.99 -29.03
CA LEU A 32 12.60 -9.17 -27.84
C LEU A 32 11.28 -8.42 -27.95
N LEU A 33 10.97 -7.85 -29.12
CA LEU A 33 9.70 -7.17 -29.35
C LEU A 33 8.50 -8.12 -29.21
N ILE A 34 8.61 -9.35 -29.72
CA ILE A 34 7.56 -10.37 -29.57
C ILE A 34 7.38 -10.75 -28.11
N VAL A 35 8.48 -11.06 -27.41
CA VAL A 35 8.44 -11.42 -25.98
C VAL A 35 7.82 -10.28 -25.17
N GLY A 36 8.22 -9.03 -25.45
CA GLY A 36 7.65 -7.84 -24.82
C GLY A 36 6.15 -7.71 -25.07
N ARG A 37 5.69 -7.94 -26.31
CA ARG A 37 4.26 -7.93 -26.65
C ARG A 37 3.46 -8.99 -25.88
N VAL A 38 3.98 -10.21 -25.81
CA VAL A 38 3.34 -11.31 -25.08
C VAL A 38 3.29 -11.00 -23.59
N LEU A 39 4.41 -10.57 -23.01
CA LEU A 39 4.50 -10.23 -21.59
C LEU A 39 3.54 -9.09 -21.23
N PHE A 40 3.49 -8.04 -22.06
CA PHE A 40 2.55 -6.95 -21.89
C PHE A 40 1.10 -7.44 -21.93
N GLY A 41 0.76 -8.31 -22.89
CA GLY A 41 -0.56 -8.94 -22.95
C GLY A 41 -0.90 -9.71 -21.67
N VAL A 42 0.03 -10.51 -21.15
CA VAL A 42 -0.14 -11.25 -19.88
C VAL A 42 -0.36 -10.29 -18.72
N VAL A 43 0.45 -9.24 -18.60
CA VAL A 43 0.32 -8.23 -17.54
C VAL A 43 -1.04 -7.54 -17.62
N VAL A 44 -1.48 -7.14 -18.81
CA VAL A 44 -2.80 -6.50 -19.01
C VAL A 44 -3.93 -7.44 -18.61
N VAL A 45 -3.90 -8.70 -19.06
CA VAL A 45 -4.93 -9.69 -18.69
C VAL A 45 -4.95 -9.92 -17.18
N LEU A 46 -3.78 -10.07 -16.55
CA LEU A 46 -3.68 -10.27 -15.11
C LEU A 46 -4.18 -9.05 -14.34
N ALA A 47 -3.76 -7.85 -14.74
CA ALA A 47 -4.18 -6.60 -14.11
C ALA A 47 -5.68 -6.37 -14.25
N LEU A 48 -6.27 -6.63 -15.43
CA LEU A 48 -7.70 -6.45 -15.63
C LEU A 48 -8.56 -7.54 -14.97
N SER A 49 -8.05 -8.76 -14.87
CA SER A 49 -8.80 -9.87 -14.25
C SER A 49 -8.72 -9.82 -12.73
N VAL A 50 -7.53 -9.59 -12.18
CA VAL A 50 -7.26 -9.68 -10.73
C VAL A 50 -7.28 -8.29 -10.08
N GLY A 51 -6.91 -7.25 -10.82
CA GLY A 51 -6.83 -5.88 -10.30
C GLY A 51 -8.12 -5.40 -9.66
N PRO A 52 -9.30 -5.50 -10.31
CA PRO A 52 -10.56 -5.06 -9.71
C PRO A 52 -10.85 -5.77 -8.38
N TYR A 53 -10.58 -7.07 -8.30
CA TYR A 53 -10.78 -7.84 -7.07
C TYR A 53 -9.83 -7.40 -5.95
N ILE A 54 -8.53 -7.25 -6.26
CA ILE A 54 -7.55 -6.76 -5.27
C ILE A 54 -7.89 -5.34 -4.84
N SER A 55 -8.23 -4.45 -5.78
CA SER A 55 -8.64 -3.07 -5.47
C SER A 55 -9.85 -3.06 -4.56
N TYR A 56 -10.90 -3.80 -4.90
CA TYR A 56 -12.09 -3.93 -4.04
C TYR A 56 -11.71 -4.41 -2.64
N ARG A 57 -10.90 -5.46 -2.55
CA ARG A 57 -10.50 -6.03 -1.24
C ARG A 57 -9.66 -5.06 -0.43
N LEU A 58 -8.79 -4.30 -1.08
CA LEU A 58 -7.97 -3.28 -0.44
C LEU A 58 -8.85 -2.15 0.12
N PHE A 59 -9.79 -1.62 -0.67
CA PHE A 59 -10.73 -0.61 -0.19
C PHE A 59 -11.58 -1.11 0.97
N ALA A 60 -12.10 -2.34 0.89
CA ALA A 60 -12.87 -2.92 1.98
C ALA A 60 -12.03 -3.10 3.27
N ALA A 61 -10.73 -3.42 3.13
CA ALA A 61 -9.84 -3.51 4.27
C ALA A 61 -9.54 -2.13 4.89
N LEU A 62 -9.39 -1.10 4.06
CA LEU A 62 -9.21 0.29 4.51
C LEU A 62 -10.46 0.81 5.21
N ASP A 63 -11.65 0.48 4.70
CA ASP A 63 -12.93 0.83 5.30
C ASP A 63 -13.07 0.20 6.70
N ALA A 64 -12.83 -1.11 6.81
CA ALA A 64 -12.83 -1.80 8.11
C ALA A 64 -11.78 -1.24 9.09
N LEU A 65 -10.64 -0.75 8.59
CA LEU A 65 -9.63 -0.10 9.42
C LEU A 65 -10.12 1.26 9.96
N ALA A 66 -10.81 2.04 9.12
CA ALA A 66 -11.40 3.32 9.51
C ALA A 66 -12.50 3.11 10.57
N ASP A 67 -13.40 2.15 10.35
CA ASP A 67 -14.43 1.78 11.32
C ASP A 67 -13.82 1.34 12.65
N GLY A 68 -12.74 0.56 12.60
CA GLY A 68 -11.98 0.16 13.78
C GLY A 68 -11.42 1.35 14.55
N ALA A 69 -10.87 2.34 13.85
CA ALA A 69 -10.34 3.55 14.45
C ALA A 69 -11.43 4.40 15.11
N GLN A 70 -12.59 4.55 14.45
CA GLN A 70 -13.75 5.25 15.01
C GLN A 70 -14.25 4.59 16.29
N ARG A 71 -14.38 3.26 16.31
CA ARG A 71 -14.80 2.53 17.50
C ARG A 71 -13.85 2.71 18.68
N ILE A 72 -12.54 2.83 18.42
CA ILE A 72 -11.54 3.11 19.46
C ILE A 72 -11.73 4.53 20.00
N ALA A 73 -11.96 5.51 19.14
CA ALA A 73 -12.25 6.88 19.56
C ALA A 73 -13.50 6.95 20.43
N ASP A 74 -14.61 6.33 20.02
CA ASP A 74 -15.85 6.31 20.80
C ASP A 74 -15.67 5.62 22.16
N ALA A 75 -14.85 4.56 22.22
CA ALA A 75 -14.54 3.90 23.48
C ALA A 75 -13.79 4.83 24.44
N ARG A 76 -12.85 5.63 23.92
CA ARG A 76 -12.10 6.63 24.71
C ARG A 76 -12.99 7.78 25.17
N GLU A 77 -13.90 8.25 24.33
CA GLU A 77 -14.86 9.28 24.73
C GLU A 77 -15.74 8.81 25.88
N ARG A 78 -16.29 7.59 25.79
CA ARG A 78 -17.10 6.99 26.87
C ARG A 78 -16.31 6.80 28.17
N GLU A 79 -15.03 6.44 28.08
CA GLU A 79 -14.15 6.35 29.26
C GLU A 79 -13.94 7.74 29.90
N ALA A 80 -13.68 8.77 29.10
CA ALA A 80 -13.49 10.14 29.57
C ALA A 80 -14.76 10.73 30.20
N GLU A 81 -15.94 10.54 29.59
CA GLU A 81 -17.23 10.97 30.13
C GLU A 81 -17.55 10.31 31.48
N ARG A 82 -17.26 9.00 31.61
CA ARG A 82 -17.43 8.30 32.90
C ARG A 82 -16.50 8.89 33.95
N GLY A 83 -15.23 9.11 33.63
CA GLY A 83 -14.28 9.76 34.54
C GLY A 83 -14.74 11.14 35.01
N SER A 84 -15.24 11.97 34.09
CA SER A 84 -15.79 13.29 34.40
C SER A 84 -17.06 13.21 35.27
N ARG A 85 -17.98 12.30 34.98
CA ARG A 85 -19.20 12.11 35.78
C ARG A 85 -18.85 11.68 37.22
N PHE A 86 -17.91 10.76 37.41
CA PHE A 86 -17.47 10.38 38.76
C PHE A 86 -16.76 11.52 39.50
N GLY A 87 -15.93 12.33 38.80
CA GLY A 87 -15.34 13.54 39.37
C GLY A 87 -16.38 14.56 39.83
N SER A 88 -17.39 14.85 39.00
CA SER A 88 -18.47 15.80 39.33
C SER A 88 -19.35 15.33 40.50
N VAL A 89 -19.52 14.02 40.69
CA VAL A 89 -20.25 13.47 41.84
C VAL A 89 -19.43 13.62 43.13
N SER A 90 -18.11 13.48 43.06
CA SER A 90 -17.21 13.69 44.20
C SER A 90 -17.15 15.19 44.59
N GLU A 91 -17.03 16.10 43.62
CA GLU A 91 -17.10 17.56 43.87
C GLU A 91 -18.45 17.99 44.46
N ARG A 92 -19.56 17.40 44.01
CA ARG A 92 -20.90 17.70 44.54
C ARG A 92 -21.13 17.14 45.95
N ALA A 93 -20.39 16.09 46.33
CA ALA A 93 -20.40 15.53 47.69
C ALA A 93 -19.49 16.30 48.66
N GLU A 94 -18.52 17.09 48.18
CA GLU A 94 -17.75 18.04 49.00
C GLU A 94 -18.44 19.40 49.15
N SER A 95 -19.27 19.82 48.18
CA SER A 95 -20.08 21.05 48.22
C SER A 95 -21.41 21.06 49.04
N PRO A 96 -21.81 20.07 49.86
CA PRO A 96 -22.93 20.23 50.80
C PRO A 96 -22.52 20.93 52.11
N ALA A 97 -21.23 20.94 52.47
CA ALA A 97 -20.74 21.51 53.72
C ALA A 97 -20.87 23.04 53.78
N ASP A 98 -20.88 23.71 52.62
CA ASP A 98 -20.94 25.18 52.54
C ASP A 98 -22.38 25.74 52.53
N ARG A 99 -23.40 24.89 52.37
CA ARG A 99 -24.81 25.32 52.48
C ARG A 99 -25.40 25.16 53.89
N VAL A 100 -24.76 24.40 54.78
CA VAL A 100 -25.26 24.20 56.14
C VAL A 100 -24.85 25.35 57.06
N THR A 101 -23.71 25.98 56.81
CA THR A 101 -23.15 27.10 57.59
C THR A 101 -23.91 28.42 57.41
N GLU A 102 -24.70 28.58 56.34
CA GLU A 102 -25.51 29.79 56.14
C GLU A 102 -26.83 29.76 56.92
N ARG A 103 -27.38 28.56 57.18
CA ARG A 103 -28.66 28.39 57.90
C ARG A 103 -28.56 28.50 59.42
N GLU A 104 -27.34 28.50 59.98
CA GLU A 104 -27.08 28.62 61.42
C GLU A 104 -26.78 30.07 61.84
N ARG A 105 -26.55 30.99 60.90
CA ARG A 105 -26.30 32.42 61.17
C ARG A 105 -27.55 33.30 61.20
N GLU A 106 -28.72 32.74 60.91
CA GLU A 106 -30.02 33.45 60.89
C GLU A 106 -30.95 33.09 62.08
N ARG A 107 -30.44 32.48 63.15
CA ARG A 107 -31.22 32.25 64.39
C ARG A 107 -30.73 33.11 65.55
#